data_AF-A0A9E4J0H4-F1
#
_entry.id   AF-A0A9E4J0H4-F1
#
_cell.length_a   1.000
_cell.length_b   1.000
_cell.length_c   1.000
_cell.angle_alpha   90.00
_cell.angle_beta   90.00
_cell.angle_gamma   90.00
#
_symmetry.space_group_name_H-M   'P 1'
#
loop_
_entity.id
_entity.type
_entity.pdbx_description
1 polymer ?
#
loop_
_entity_poly.entity_id
_entity_poly.type
_entity_poly.pdbx_seq_one_letter_code
_entity_poly.pdbx_strand_id
1 'polypeptide(L)'
;MTALVSEPLEDRVRKSKSKRERSPKSAYDRGLDLLARRMHFAAELRTKLARRDYPEEEVDGAIERLAADGYLNEHEAARMLVRSLKRRGYGRRRLELDLRRRGAEETAAAAALEDVDDEDELERAGLAAARWRAAHPGRDVPALARHLERRGFTPRTIGAVLFDSPDEAVGSSASRGSGRKKSASRGAGKRQARR
;
A
#
# COMPACT_ATOMS: atom_id res chain seq x y z
N MET A 1 -10.14 -84.44 -29.18
CA MET A 1 -8.67 -84.45 -29.19
C MET A 1 -8.19 -83.17 -29.84
N THR A 2 -7.51 -82.31 -29.06
CA THR A 2 -6.45 -81.34 -29.48
C THR A 2 -6.88 -80.21 -30.45
N ALA A 3 -6.55 -78.93 -30.30
CA ALA A 3 -5.51 -78.26 -29.54
C ALA A 3 -5.88 -76.79 -29.26
N LEU A 4 -5.36 -76.26 -28.15
CA LEU A 4 -5.08 -74.84 -27.97
C LEU A 4 -4.19 -74.33 -29.11
N VAL A 5 -4.48 -73.14 -29.63
CA VAL A 5 -3.44 -72.26 -30.20
C VAL A 5 -3.70 -70.84 -29.70
N SER A 6 -2.82 -70.42 -28.81
CA SER A 6 -2.66 -69.06 -28.30
C SER A 6 -2.01 -68.16 -29.37
N GLU A 7 -2.37 -66.87 -29.42
CA GLU A 7 -1.49 -65.67 -29.44
C GLU A 7 -2.28 -64.39 -29.85
N PRO A 8 -1.81 -63.14 -29.55
CA PRO A 8 -0.90 -62.71 -28.48
C PRO A 8 -1.36 -61.44 -27.71
N LEU A 9 -0.63 -61.19 -26.63
CA LEU A 9 -0.83 -60.24 -25.52
C LEU A 9 -0.06 -58.90 -25.67
N GLU A 10 -0.26 -58.09 -26.72
CA GLU A 10 0.71 -57.00 -26.98
C GLU A 10 0.25 -55.54 -26.89
N ASP A 11 -1.00 -55.22 -26.51
CA ASP A 11 -1.42 -53.80 -26.50
C ASP A 11 -1.75 -53.18 -25.12
N ARG A 12 -1.28 -53.79 -24.02
CA ARG A 12 -1.52 -53.26 -22.66
C ARG A 12 -0.37 -52.46 -22.03
N VAL A 13 0.78 -52.32 -22.69
CA VAL A 13 1.97 -51.72 -22.05
C VAL A 13 2.17 -50.22 -22.36
N ARG A 14 1.38 -49.58 -23.21
CA ARG A 14 1.64 -48.18 -23.64
C ARG A 14 1.00 -47.06 -22.80
N LYS A 15 0.19 -47.34 -21.77
CA LYS A 15 -0.50 -46.28 -20.99
C LYS A 15 -0.19 -46.24 -19.50
N SER A 16 1.00 -46.67 -19.06
CA SER A 16 1.37 -46.65 -17.62
C SER A 16 2.63 -45.86 -17.23
N LYS A 17 3.23 -45.05 -18.13
CA LYS A 17 4.55 -44.41 -17.86
C LYS A 17 4.63 -42.87 -17.84
N SER A 18 3.54 -42.11 -17.66
CA SER A 18 3.65 -40.62 -17.55
C SER A 18 3.21 -40.03 -16.21
N LYS A 19 2.71 -40.83 -15.27
CA LYS A 19 2.49 -40.41 -13.87
C LYS A 19 3.63 -40.93 -12.98
N ARG A 20 4.87 -40.86 -13.48
CA ARG A 20 6.05 -41.03 -12.64
C ARG A 20 5.96 -40.00 -11.52
N GLU A 21 5.95 -40.52 -10.31
CA GLU A 21 6.19 -39.86 -9.03
C GLU A 21 7.00 -38.57 -9.23
N ARG A 22 6.30 -37.43 -9.34
CA ARG A 22 6.98 -36.15 -9.21
C ARG A 22 7.20 -35.99 -7.72
N SER A 23 8.45 -36.17 -7.29
CA SER A 23 8.89 -35.76 -5.96
C SER A 23 8.35 -34.35 -5.68
N PRO A 24 7.89 -34.07 -4.45
CA PRO A 24 7.44 -32.73 -4.11
C PRO A 24 8.55 -31.73 -4.48
N LYS A 25 8.16 -30.62 -5.12
CA LYS A 25 9.10 -29.55 -5.49
C LYS A 25 9.82 -29.06 -4.23
N SER A 26 11.09 -28.69 -4.35
CA SER A 26 11.79 -27.99 -3.27
C SER A 26 11.14 -26.64 -2.97
N ALA A 27 11.40 -26.08 -1.77
CA ALA A 27 10.98 -24.73 -1.41
C ALA A 27 11.55 -23.69 -2.38
N TYR A 28 12.78 -23.89 -2.87
CA TYR A 28 13.42 -23.05 -3.88
C TYR A 28 12.65 -23.06 -5.21
N ASP A 29 12.39 -24.24 -5.79
CA ASP A 29 11.64 -24.37 -7.05
C ASP A 29 10.23 -23.79 -6.91
N ARG A 30 9.64 -23.96 -5.72
CA ARG A 30 8.33 -23.40 -5.43
C ARG A 30 8.37 -21.87 -5.28
N GLY A 31 9.40 -21.32 -4.68
CA GLY A 31 9.65 -19.89 -4.61
C GLY A 31 9.85 -19.29 -6.01
N LEU A 32 10.61 -19.97 -6.85
CA LEU A 32 10.81 -19.59 -8.25
C LEU A 32 9.48 -19.57 -9.04
N ASP A 33 8.65 -20.59 -8.90
CA ASP A 33 7.29 -20.62 -9.50
C ASP A 33 6.44 -19.42 -9.06
N LEU A 34 6.57 -18.99 -7.81
CA LEU A 34 5.81 -17.87 -7.26
C LEU A 34 6.30 -16.54 -7.85
N LEU A 35 7.62 -16.34 -7.86
CA LEU A 35 8.28 -15.15 -8.40
C LEU A 35 8.06 -15.00 -9.91
N ALA A 36 8.04 -16.10 -10.65
CA ALA A 36 7.77 -16.11 -12.09
C ALA A 36 6.38 -15.55 -12.45
N ARG A 37 5.40 -15.61 -11.53
CA ARG A 37 4.04 -15.10 -11.78
C ARG A 37 3.88 -13.64 -11.41
N ARG A 38 4.54 -13.21 -10.33
CA ARG A 38 4.58 -11.82 -9.87
C ARG A 38 5.64 -11.64 -8.81
N MET A 39 6.04 -10.39 -8.63
CA MET A 39 6.96 -9.99 -7.56
C MET A 39 6.39 -10.29 -6.17
N HIS A 40 7.28 -10.75 -5.30
CA HIS A 40 7.02 -11.07 -3.91
C HIS A 40 8.07 -10.45 -2.99
N PHE A 41 7.67 -10.12 -1.77
CA PHE A 41 8.60 -9.87 -0.68
C PHE A 41 9.01 -11.19 0.00
N ALA A 42 10.14 -11.19 0.70
CA ALA A 42 10.63 -12.36 1.42
C ALA A 42 9.58 -12.88 2.41
N ALA A 43 8.93 -11.97 3.15
CA ALA A 43 7.87 -12.31 4.09
C ALA A 43 6.66 -13.00 3.43
N GLU A 44 6.29 -12.58 2.22
CA GLU A 44 5.22 -13.24 1.44
C GLU A 44 5.63 -14.65 1.03
N LEU A 45 6.89 -14.84 0.62
CA LEU A 45 7.43 -16.16 0.28
C LEU A 45 7.46 -17.08 1.50
N ARG A 46 8.01 -16.63 2.64
CA ARG A 46 8.01 -17.39 3.90
C ARG A 46 6.62 -17.88 4.25
N THR A 47 5.66 -16.96 4.29
CA THR A 47 4.26 -17.27 4.62
C THR A 47 3.66 -18.31 3.66
N LYS A 48 3.94 -18.20 2.36
CA LYS A 48 3.38 -19.09 1.34
C LYS A 48 4.02 -20.46 1.31
N LEU A 49 5.30 -20.55 1.61
CA LEU A 49 6.04 -21.80 1.68
C LEU A 49 5.71 -22.53 2.99
N ALA A 50 5.67 -21.83 4.13
CA ALA A 50 5.23 -22.41 5.40
C ALA A 50 3.80 -22.98 5.33
N ARG A 51 2.87 -22.31 4.64
CA ARG A 51 1.51 -22.83 4.37
C ARG A 51 1.45 -24.10 3.50
N ARG A 52 2.59 -24.54 2.97
CA ARG A 52 2.76 -25.77 2.19
C ARG A 52 3.59 -26.80 2.94
N ASP A 53 3.80 -26.58 4.24
CA ASP A 53 4.48 -27.50 5.15
C ASP A 53 5.96 -27.73 4.79
N TYR A 54 6.60 -26.76 4.12
CA TYR A 54 8.06 -26.76 3.99
C TYR A 54 8.71 -26.47 5.35
N PRO A 55 9.78 -27.18 5.75
CA PRO A 55 10.55 -26.89 6.95
C PRO A 55 11.12 -25.46 6.93
N GLU A 56 11.19 -24.82 8.09
CA GLU A 56 11.67 -23.43 8.22
C GLU A 56 13.09 -23.25 7.66
N GLU A 57 14.00 -24.17 7.98
CA GLU A 57 15.37 -24.17 7.45
C GLU A 57 15.42 -24.26 5.91
N GLU A 58 14.54 -25.05 5.30
CA GLU A 58 14.45 -25.16 3.83
C GLU A 58 13.91 -23.87 3.22
N VAL A 59 12.96 -23.21 3.89
CA VAL A 59 12.38 -21.95 3.47
C VAL A 59 13.41 -20.82 3.53
N ASP A 60 14.15 -20.69 4.63
CA ASP A 60 15.16 -19.64 4.76
C ASP A 60 16.31 -19.85 3.78
N GLY A 61 16.81 -21.08 3.63
CA GLY A 61 17.83 -21.39 2.63
C GLY A 61 17.34 -21.14 1.19
N ALA A 62 16.07 -21.41 0.89
CA ALA A 62 15.48 -21.08 -0.40
C ALA A 62 15.42 -19.57 -0.64
N ILE A 63 15.04 -18.78 0.38
CA ILE A 63 14.95 -17.32 0.27
C ILE A 63 16.32 -16.68 0.06
N GLU A 64 17.32 -17.09 0.85
CA GLU A 64 18.70 -16.62 0.71
C GLU A 64 19.23 -16.92 -0.68
N ARG A 65 19.02 -18.14 -1.18
CA ARG A 65 19.45 -18.53 -2.52
C ARG A 65 18.71 -17.77 -3.62
N LEU A 66 17.39 -17.58 -3.49
CA LEU A 66 16.61 -16.80 -4.45
C LEU A 66 17.05 -15.32 -4.49
N ALA A 67 17.47 -14.75 -3.36
CA ALA A 67 18.03 -13.41 -3.29
C ALA A 67 19.43 -13.35 -3.91
N ALA A 68 20.30 -14.32 -3.60
CA ALA A 68 21.65 -14.42 -4.15
C ALA A 68 21.65 -14.59 -5.68
N ASP A 69 20.71 -15.39 -6.20
CA ASP A 69 20.50 -15.59 -7.64
C ASP A 69 19.79 -14.41 -8.32
N GLY A 70 19.37 -13.38 -7.56
CA GLY A 70 18.72 -12.17 -8.07
C GLY A 70 17.24 -12.31 -8.42
N TYR A 71 16.61 -13.46 -8.15
CA TYR A 71 15.17 -13.67 -8.38
C TYR A 71 14.29 -12.94 -7.37
N LEU A 72 14.75 -12.84 -6.12
CA LEU A 72 14.10 -12.06 -5.07
C LEU A 72 14.79 -10.71 -4.94
N ASN A 73 14.13 -9.65 -5.40
CA ASN A 73 14.59 -8.27 -5.27
C ASN A 73 13.52 -7.43 -4.58
N GLU A 74 13.71 -7.17 -3.29
CA GLU A 74 12.72 -6.46 -2.47
C GLU A 74 12.65 -4.96 -2.78
N HIS A 75 13.78 -4.33 -3.16
CA HIS A 75 13.79 -2.93 -3.58
C HIS A 75 12.95 -2.73 -4.85
N GLU A 76 13.11 -3.58 -5.85
CA GLU A 76 12.32 -3.50 -7.08
C GLU A 76 10.84 -3.81 -6.81
N ALA A 77 10.56 -4.80 -5.94
CA ALA A 77 9.20 -5.13 -5.55
C ALA A 77 8.50 -3.95 -4.84
N ALA A 78 9.22 -3.24 -3.96
CA ALA A 78 8.74 -2.06 -3.25
C ALA A 78 8.48 -0.90 -4.22
N ARG A 79 9.43 -0.57 -5.10
CA ARG A 79 9.29 0.47 -6.14
C ARG A 79 8.09 0.22 -7.04
N MET A 80 7.94 -1.01 -7.54
CA MET A 80 6.83 -1.39 -8.40
C MET A 80 5.48 -1.33 -7.69
N LEU A 81 5.43 -1.69 -6.40
CA LEU A 81 4.23 -1.54 -5.59
C LEU A 81 3.86 -0.07 -5.41
N VAL A 82 4.81 0.77 -5.00
CA VAL A 82 4.62 2.23 -4.84
C VAL A 82 4.10 2.83 -6.14
N ARG A 83 4.78 2.57 -7.26
CA ARG A 83 4.37 3.06 -8.58
C ARG A 83 2.94 2.64 -8.93
N SER A 84 2.57 1.39 -8.64
CA SER A 84 1.22 0.88 -8.88
C SER A 84 0.16 1.58 -8.02
N LEU A 85 0.44 1.83 -6.73
CA LEU A 85 -0.47 2.52 -5.82
C LEU A 85 -0.61 4.01 -6.18
N LYS A 86 0.47 4.68 -6.57
CA LYS A 86 0.45 6.05 -7.09
C LYS A 86 -0.49 6.18 -8.28
N ARG A 87 -0.38 5.28 -9.28
CA ARG A 87 -1.28 5.25 -10.45
C ARG A 87 -2.76 5.06 -10.09
N ARG A 88 -3.05 4.39 -8.97
CA ARG A 88 -4.42 4.21 -8.44
C ARG A 88 -4.92 5.42 -7.64
N GLY A 89 -4.09 6.44 -7.44
CA GLY A 89 -4.43 7.68 -6.74
C GLY A 89 -4.43 7.55 -5.21
N TYR A 90 -3.51 6.75 -4.65
CA TYR A 90 -3.31 6.62 -3.20
C TYR A 90 -2.18 7.50 -2.70
N GLY A 91 -2.36 8.14 -1.54
CA GLY A 91 -1.36 8.99 -0.90
C GLY A 91 -0.33 8.22 -0.07
N ARG A 92 0.73 8.91 0.35
CA ARG A 92 1.94 8.38 1.01
C ARG A 92 1.62 7.45 2.18
N ARG A 93 0.65 7.79 3.03
CA ARG A 93 0.28 6.93 4.18
C ARG A 93 -0.25 5.57 3.74
N ARG A 94 -0.96 5.52 2.61
CA ARG A 94 -1.45 4.25 2.07
C ARG A 94 -0.32 3.43 1.47
N LEU A 95 0.64 4.06 0.80
CA LEU A 95 1.82 3.40 0.27
C LEU A 95 2.61 2.72 1.39
N GLU A 96 2.89 3.46 2.48
CA GLU A 96 3.55 2.93 3.69
C GLU A 96 2.80 1.73 4.29
N LEU A 97 1.49 1.86 4.46
CA LEU A 97 0.65 0.78 5.00
C LEU A 97 0.69 -0.48 4.13
N ASP A 98 0.60 -0.34 2.81
CA ASP A 98 0.60 -1.48 1.89
C ASP A 98 1.99 -2.12 1.78
N LEU A 99 3.09 -1.36 1.86
CA LEU A 99 4.45 -1.89 1.98
C LEU A 99 4.61 -2.71 3.26
N ARG A 100 4.28 -2.11 4.41
CA ARG A 100 4.37 -2.78 5.72
C ARG A 100 3.50 -4.04 5.78
N ARG A 101 2.26 -3.95 5.28
CA ARG A 101 1.31 -5.08 5.28
C ARG A 101 1.81 -6.25 4.45
N ARG A 102 2.53 -6.00 3.37
CA ARG A 102 3.12 -7.06 2.53
C ARG A 102 4.48 -7.54 3.05
N GLY A 103 4.99 -6.95 4.13
CA GLY A 103 6.24 -7.34 4.75
C GLY A 103 7.45 -6.95 3.91
N ALA A 104 7.42 -5.77 3.29
CA ALA A 104 8.61 -5.19 2.70
C ALA A 104 9.66 -4.94 3.80
N GLU A 105 10.91 -5.28 3.51
CA GLU A 105 12.05 -4.94 4.34
C GLU A 105 12.18 -3.41 4.47
N GLU A 106 12.65 -2.96 5.64
CA GLU A 106 12.57 -1.54 6.03
C GLU A 106 13.37 -0.63 5.09
N THR A 107 14.57 -1.04 4.69
CA THR A 107 15.40 -0.25 3.77
C THR A 107 14.80 -0.20 2.37
N ALA A 108 14.23 -1.31 1.88
CA ALA A 108 13.49 -1.34 0.61
C ALA A 108 12.24 -0.45 0.64
N ALA A 109 11.48 -0.45 1.73
CA ALA A 109 10.32 0.41 1.91
C ALA A 109 10.71 1.88 1.96
N ALA A 110 11.74 2.23 2.74
CA ALA A 110 12.23 3.60 2.88
C ALA A 110 12.72 4.14 1.52
N ALA A 111 13.57 3.38 0.81
CA ALA A 111 14.08 3.77 -0.50
C ALA A 111 12.95 3.96 -1.53
N ALA A 112 11.93 3.10 -1.53
CA ALA A 112 10.81 3.24 -2.46
C ALA A 112 9.90 4.45 -2.15
N LEU A 113 9.91 4.94 -0.91
CA LEU A 113 9.14 6.10 -0.46
C LEU A 113 9.91 7.42 -0.55
N GLU A 114 11.22 7.38 -0.69
CA GLU A 114 12.07 8.56 -0.92
C GLU A 114 11.70 9.26 -2.23
N ASP A 115 11.41 8.48 -3.27
CA ASP A 115 10.98 8.96 -4.60
C ASP A 115 9.50 9.45 -4.64
N VAL A 116 8.81 9.50 -3.50
CA VAL A 116 7.44 10.01 -3.42
C VAL A 116 7.47 11.49 -3.11
N ASP A 117 7.50 12.26 -4.18
CA ASP A 117 7.49 13.71 -4.18
C ASP A 117 6.16 14.31 -3.67
N ASP A 118 6.27 15.40 -2.89
CA ASP A 118 5.14 16.11 -2.26
C ASP A 118 4.21 16.78 -3.30
N GLU A 119 4.76 17.31 -4.39
CA GLU A 119 4.03 17.94 -5.50
C GLU A 119 3.25 16.89 -6.30
N ASP A 120 3.88 15.75 -6.62
CA ASP A 120 3.18 14.62 -7.24
C ASP A 120 2.08 14.05 -6.32
N GLU A 121 2.30 14.01 -5.00
CA GLU A 121 1.23 13.63 -4.06
C GLU A 121 0.06 14.64 -4.07
N LEU A 122 0.36 15.93 -4.10
CA LEU A 122 -0.63 17.00 -4.16
C LEU A 122 -1.46 16.94 -5.45
N GLU A 123 -0.81 16.77 -6.61
CA GLU A 123 -1.49 16.64 -7.89
C GLU A 123 -2.46 15.44 -7.86
N ARG A 124 -1.99 14.28 -7.39
CA ARG A 124 -2.84 13.08 -7.27
C ARG A 124 -4.01 13.28 -6.30
N ALA A 125 -3.81 14.04 -5.22
CA ALA A 125 -4.87 14.40 -4.29
C ALA A 125 -5.91 15.34 -4.93
N GLY A 126 -5.47 16.34 -5.69
CA GLY A 126 -6.33 17.25 -6.45
C GLY A 126 -7.19 16.51 -7.47
N LEU A 127 -6.58 15.62 -8.26
CA LEU A 127 -7.29 14.77 -9.21
C LEU A 127 -8.31 13.84 -8.52
N ALA A 128 -7.95 13.26 -7.37
CA ALA A 128 -8.85 12.44 -6.58
C ALA A 128 -10.04 13.24 -6.04
N ALA A 129 -9.81 14.49 -5.61
CA ALA A 129 -10.84 15.40 -5.14
C ALA A 129 -11.78 15.83 -6.26
N ALA A 130 -11.25 16.25 -7.42
CA ALA A 130 -12.04 16.64 -8.58
C ALA A 130 -12.99 15.51 -9.03
N ARG A 131 -12.45 14.28 -9.18
CA ARG A 131 -13.25 13.09 -9.52
C ARG A 131 -14.32 12.80 -8.47
N TRP A 132 -14.00 12.97 -7.19
CA TRP A 132 -14.95 12.72 -6.12
C TRP A 132 -16.08 13.75 -6.10
N ARG A 133 -15.77 15.04 -6.26
CA ARG A 133 -16.75 16.14 -6.33
C ARG A 133 -17.71 15.95 -7.50
N ALA A 134 -17.20 15.59 -8.67
CA ALA A 134 -18.03 15.30 -9.84
C ALA A 134 -19.01 14.13 -9.61
N ALA A 135 -18.59 13.10 -8.87
CA ALA A 135 -19.42 11.95 -8.55
C ALA A 135 -20.39 12.17 -7.36
N HIS A 136 -20.16 13.21 -6.55
CA HIS A 136 -20.93 13.49 -5.33
C HIS A 136 -21.30 14.97 -5.21
N PRO A 137 -22.10 15.50 -6.15
CA PRO A 137 -22.48 16.91 -6.14
C PRO A 137 -23.22 17.27 -4.83
N GLY A 138 -22.92 18.44 -4.27
CA GLY A 138 -23.56 18.95 -3.05
C GLY A 138 -23.11 18.29 -1.75
N ARG A 139 -22.14 17.36 -1.77
CA ARG A 139 -21.54 16.86 -0.52
C ARG A 139 -20.61 17.90 0.12
N ASP A 140 -20.55 17.87 1.44
CA ASP A 140 -19.74 18.78 2.24
C ASP A 140 -18.23 18.50 2.17
N VAL A 141 -17.45 19.52 2.54
CA VAL A 141 -15.99 19.46 2.64
C VAL A 141 -15.50 18.35 3.59
N PRO A 142 -16.10 18.11 4.78
CA PRO A 142 -15.73 16.99 5.65
C PRO A 142 -15.88 15.61 5.00
N ALA A 143 -16.88 15.38 4.13
CA ALA A 143 -17.02 14.13 3.40
C ALA A 143 -15.88 13.93 2.38
N LEU A 144 -15.46 14.99 1.68
CA LEU A 144 -14.29 14.96 0.80
C LEU A 144 -12.99 14.69 1.58
N ALA A 145 -12.79 15.37 2.72
CA ALA A 145 -11.63 15.16 3.58
C ALA A 145 -11.49 13.69 4.00
N ARG A 146 -12.58 13.08 4.49
CA ARG A 146 -12.61 11.65 4.86
C ARG A 146 -12.33 10.72 3.67
N HIS A 147 -12.78 11.10 2.47
CA HIS A 147 -12.47 10.33 1.26
C HIS A 147 -10.98 10.35 0.92
N LEU A 148 -10.35 11.53 0.97
CA LEU A 148 -8.92 11.68 0.74
C LEU A 148 -8.09 11.00 1.84
N GLU A 149 -8.54 11.05 3.09
CA GLU A 149 -7.92 10.32 4.20
C GLU A 149 -7.96 8.81 3.99
N ARG A 150 -9.09 8.24 3.56
CA ARG A 150 -9.19 6.81 3.20
C ARG A 150 -8.32 6.44 2.00
N ARG A 151 -8.05 7.39 1.11
CA ARG A 151 -7.06 7.26 0.02
C ARG A 151 -5.61 7.39 0.53
N GLY A 152 -5.41 7.77 1.79
CA GLY A 152 -4.11 7.82 2.46
C GLY A 152 -3.28 9.05 2.15
N PHE A 153 -3.90 10.14 1.70
CA PHE A 153 -3.21 11.43 1.59
C PHE A 153 -2.87 11.96 2.98
N THR A 154 -1.75 12.67 3.09
CA THR A 154 -1.34 13.27 4.36
C THR A 154 -2.29 14.40 4.76
N PRO A 155 -2.43 14.71 6.06
CA PRO A 155 -3.24 15.85 6.51
C PRO A 155 -2.83 17.18 5.86
N ARG A 156 -1.53 17.37 5.63
CA ARG A 156 -0.98 18.55 4.93
C ARG A 156 -1.50 18.63 3.50
N THR A 157 -1.41 17.55 2.74
CA THR A 157 -1.90 17.48 1.35
C THR A 157 -3.42 17.68 1.30
N ILE A 158 -4.17 17.06 2.22
CA ILE A 158 -5.62 17.24 2.31
C ILE A 158 -5.96 18.72 2.55
N GLY A 159 -5.30 19.37 3.51
CA GLY A 159 -5.47 20.79 3.76
C GLY A 159 -5.22 21.62 2.50
N ALA A 160 -4.09 21.41 1.84
CA ALA A 160 -3.75 22.10 0.59
C ALA A 160 -4.85 21.96 -0.47
N VAL A 161 -5.34 20.76 -0.75
CA VAL A 161 -6.42 20.54 -1.74
C VAL A 161 -7.73 21.22 -1.36
N LEU A 162 -8.07 21.25 -0.07
CA LEU A 162 -9.32 21.85 0.40
C LEU A 162 -9.28 23.37 0.36
N PHE A 163 -8.15 23.99 0.71
CA PHE A 163 -8.00 25.44 0.79
C PHE A 163 -7.53 26.10 -0.52
N ASP A 164 -6.92 25.34 -1.44
CA ASP A 164 -6.44 25.81 -2.75
C ASP A 164 -7.47 25.60 -3.88
N SER A 165 -8.74 25.33 -3.54
CA SER A 165 -9.81 25.23 -4.54
C SER A 165 -10.26 26.65 -4.95
N PRO A 166 -10.18 27.06 -6.23
CA PRO A 166 -10.48 28.43 -6.69
C PRO A 166 -11.96 28.86 -6.61
N ASP A 167 -12.78 28.19 -5.80
CA ASP A 167 -14.25 28.36 -5.77
C ASP A 167 -14.79 28.94 -4.45
N GLU A 168 -13.92 29.43 -3.55
CA GLU A 168 -14.35 30.13 -2.31
C GLU A 168 -13.91 31.61 -2.24
N ALA A 169 -13.49 32.20 -3.35
CA ALA A 169 -13.16 33.64 -3.41
C ALA A 169 -14.38 34.58 -3.55
N VAL A 170 -15.62 34.07 -3.47
CA VAL A 170 -16.85 34.88 -3.56
C VAL A 170 -17.83 34.49 -2.46
N GLY A 171 -17.56 34.91 -1.22
CA GLY A 171 -18.49 34.60 -0.13
C GLY A 171 -18.12 35.08 1.29
N SER A 172 -17.26 36.08 1.46
CA SER A 172 -17.09 36.71 2.77
C SER A 172 -17.05 38.23 2.65
N SER A 173 -18.21 38.81 2.39
CA SER A 173 -18.50 40.21 2.69
C SER A 173 -19.64 40.28 3.71
N ALA A 174 -19.41 41.08 4.75
CA ALA A 174 -20.39 41.65 5.68
C ALA A 174 -20.82 40.80 6.89
N SER A 175 -20.03 40.95 7.97
CA SER A 175 -20.57 41.24 9.30
C SER A 175 -19.59 42.15 10.05
N ARG A 176 -19.57 43.42 9.64
CA ARG A 176 -19.05 44.54 10.45
C ARG A 176 -20.26 45.27 11.03
N GLY A 177 -20.42 45.21 12.33
CA GLY A 177 -21.32 46.06 13.12
C GLY A 177 -20.83 46.03 14.56
N SER A 178 -19.90 46.91 14.94
CA SER A 178 -20.17 48.24 15.50
C SER A 178 -20.84 48.19 16.86
N GLY A 179 -20.05 48.48 17.90
CA GLY A 179 -20.50 48.60 19.29
C GLY A 179 -19.43 49.24 20.17
N ARG A 180 -18.98 50.44 19.79
CA ARG A 180 -18.02 51.27 20.52
C ARG A 180 -18.75 52.06 21.61
N LYS A 181 -18.21 52.08 22.84
CA LYS A 181 -18.03 53.27 23.74
C LYS A 181 -17.46 52.75 25.08
N LYS A 182 -16.22 53.11 25.44
CA LYS A 182 -15.82 54.31 26.24
C LYS A 182 -16.43 54.23 27.66
N SER A 183 -15.72 54.38 28.77
CA SER A 183 -14.44 55.07 29.04
C SER A 183 -14.21 55.13 30.56
N ALA A 184 -12.95 55.34 30.95
CA ALA A 184 -12.49 56.07 32.13
C ALA A 184 -12.67 55.40 33.51
N SER A 185 -11.85 55.61 34.54
CA SER A 185 -10.49 56.14 34.74
C SER A 185 -10.27 56.16 36.27
N ARG A 186 -8.99 56.25 36.70
CA ARG A 186 -8.50 56.62 38.06
C ARG A 186 -8.46 55.45 39.05
N GLY A 187 -7.34 55.09 39.70
CA GLY A 187 -6.10 55.83 39.96
C GLY A 187 -6.14 56.51 41.33
N ALA A 188 -5.72 55.79 42.37
CA ALA A 188 -5.25 56.25 43.69
C ALA A 188 -4.90 54.97 44.48
N GLY A 189 -3.83 54.81 45.24
CA GLY A 189 -2.93 55.75 45.88
C GLY A 189 -2.49 55.09 47.18
N LYS A 190 -1.18 54.91 47.38
CA LYS A 190 -0.53 54.38 48.59
C LYS A 190 -1.03 55.06 49.88
N ARG A 191 -1.02 54.35 51.02
CA ARG A 191 -0.20 54.65 52.24
C ARG A 191 -0.78 54.10 53.56
N GLN A 192 0.14 53.48 54.32
CA GLN A 192 0.43 53.62 55.77
C GLN A 192 -0.60 53.28 56.86
N ALA A 193 -0.24 52.26 57.63
CA ALA A 193 0.15 52.27 59.06
C ALA A 193 -0.72 52.97 60.14
N ARG A 194 -0.68 52.34 61.33
CA ARG A 194 -1.19 52.72 62.66
C ARG A 194 -2.62 52.21 62.88
N ARG A 195 -2.95 51.46 63.93
CA ARG A 195 -2.49 51.46 65.33
C ARG A 195 -2.76 50.09 65.96
#